data_AF-A0A3M8XBL6-F1
#
_entry.id   AF-A0A3M8XBL6-F1
#
_cell.length_a   1.000
_cell.length_b   1.000
_cell.length_c   1.000
_cell.angle_alpha   90.00
_cell.angle_beta   90.00
_cell.angle_gamma   90.00
#
_symmetry.space_group_name_H-M   'P 1'
#
loop_
_entity.id
_entity.type
_entity.pdbx_description
1 polymer ?
#
loop_
_entity_poly.entity_id
_entity_poly.type
_entity_poly.pdbx_seq_one_letter_code
_entity_poly.pdbx_strand_id
1 'polypeptide(L)'
;MARIAVIGAGMGAMAAAARLAVAGHRVVVYERGRTHGGGVGLFERDGFRFDTGPGLLRLPAVYRDLFVKTGKETLEQTVRLTQVDPAVRHLFADGTDVALPNASRAGVLQALDGAFGAGAGERWSDLVNRAREAWDATRRPLLEEPLRADWRALGSDPYPAAAPARRGWFGGLFARGGGRPRVPSLAEVA
;
A
#
# COMPACT_ATOMS: atom_id res chain seq x y z
N MET A 1 23.63 16.05 -20.58
CA MET A 1 23.95 16.06 -19.13
C MET A 1 23.52 17.39 -18.54
N ALA A 2 22.55 17.41 -17.63
CA ALA A 2 22.05 18.65 -16.99
C ALA A 2 22.67 18.86 -15.60
N ARG A 3 22.66 20.11 -15.12
CA ARG A 3 22.97 20.48 -13.73
C ARG A 3 21.66 20.72 -13.01
N ILE A 4 21.37 19.93 -11.98
CA ILE A 4 20.07 19.95 -11.29
C ILE A 4 20.30 20.26 -9.81
N ALA A 5 19.60 21.27 -9.31
CA ALA A 5 19.52 21.55 -7.89
C ALA A 5 18.25 20.91 -7.32
N VAL A 6 18.40 20.10 -6.27
CA VAL A 6 17.30 19.54 -5.49
C VAL A 6 17.27 20.26 -4.14
N ILE A 7 16.12 20.81 -3.77
CA ILE A 7 15.96 21.59 -2.54
C ILE A 7 15.26 20.73 -1.49
N GLY A 8 15.93 20.52 -0.36
CA GLY A 8 15.57 19.57 0.69
C GLY A 8 16.22 18.19 0.47
N ALA A 9 16.58 17.53 1.57
CA ALA A 9 17.15 16.19 1.64
C ALA A 9 16.21 15.22 2.39
N GLY A 10 14.89 15.42 2.25
CA GLY A 10 13.89 14.44 2.67
C GLY A 10 13.86 13.19 1.77
N MET A 11 13.18 12.13 2.20
CA MET A 11 13.14 10.84 1.50
C MET A 11 12.76 10.95 0.01
N GLY A 12 11.72 11.74 -0.32
CA GLY A 12 11.31 11.94 -1.71
C GLY A 12 12.36 12.69 -2.55
N ALA A 13 12.99 13.70 -1.97
CA ALA A 13 14.02 14.50 -2.64
C ALA A 13 15.30 13.68 -2.87
N MET A 14 15.72 12.88 -1.88
CA MET A 14 16.85 11.96 -2.01
C MET A 14 16.59 10.87 -3.04
N ALA A 15 15.37 10.31 -3.09
CA ALA A 15 14.98 9.35 -4.11
C ALA A 15 15.02 9.96 -5.53
N ALA A 16 14.47 11.16 -5.70
CA ALA A 16 14.53 11.88 -6.96
C ALA A 16 15.97 12.20 -7.38
N ALA A 17 16.78 12.71 -6.45
CA ALA A 17 18.20 13.03 -6.69
C ALA A 17 18.99 11.79 -7.14
N ALA A 18 18.78 10.64 -6.48
CA ALA A 18 19.44 9.39 -6.84
C ALA A 18 19.05 8.92 -8.26
N ARG A 19 17.75 8.97 -8.61
CA ARG A 19 17.28 8.60 -9.96
C ARG A 19 17.83 9.53 -11.04
N LEU A 20 17.86 10.84 -10.78
CA LEU A 20 18.42 11.84 -11.71
C LEU A 20 19.93 11.67 -11.88
N ALA A 21 20.65 11.34 -10.80
CA ALA A 21 22.09 11.06 -10.86
C ALA A 21 22.38 9.81 -11.71
N VAL A 22 21.62 8.72 -11.53
CA VAL A 22 21.74 7.50 -12.35
C VAL A 22 21.36 7.76 -13.82
N ALA A 23 20.45 8.69 -14.09
CA ALA A 23 20.17 9.15 -15.45
C ALA A 23 21.30 9.99 -16.10
N GLY A 24 22.46 10.13 -15.43
CA GLY A 24 23.64 10.82 -15.97
C GLY A 24 23.59 12.34 -15.82
N HIS A 25 22.85 12.86 -14.84
CA HIS A 25 22.84 14.29 -14.52
C HIS A 25 23.77 14.62 -13.35
N ARG A 26 24.30 15.84 -13.33
CA ARG A 26 25.02 16.38 -12.18
C ARG A 26 24.01 16.98 -11.21
N VAL A 27 23.72 16.25 -10.13
CA VAL A 27 22.73 16.65 -9.12
C VAL A 27 23.44 17.21 -7.89
N VAL A 28 22.94 18.33 -7.36
CA VAL A 28 23.36 18.90 -6.08
C VAL A 28 22.13 19.02 -5.18
N VAL A 29 22.20 18.45 -3.99
CA VAL A 29 21.12 18.53 -2.99
C VAL A 29 21.47 19.63 -1.99
N TYR A 30 20.53 20.56 -1.75
CA TYR A 30 20.66 21.61 -0.76
C TYR A 30 19.71 21.32 0.40
N GLU A 31 20.24 21.14 1.60
CA GLU A 31 19.47 20.95 2.83
C GLU A 31 19.71 22.11 3.78
N ARG A 32 18.63 22.63 4.38
CA ARG A 32 18.69 23.69 5.38
C ARG A 32 19.01 23.14 6.77
N GLY A 33 18.53 21.94 7.07
CA GLY A 33 18.73 21.22 8.31
C GLY A 33 20.18 20.77 8.50
N ARG A 34 20.46 20.27 9.70
CA ARG A 34 21.79 19.78 10.07
C ARG A 34 22.13 18.42 9.45
N THR A 35 21.13 17.69 9.00
CA THR A 35 21.25 16.34 8.43
C THR A 35 20.17 16.11 7.39
N HIS A 36 20.31 15.01 6.65
CA HIS A 36 19.36 14.49 5.68
C HIS A 36 18.23 13.69 6.38
N GLY A 37 17.22 13.28 5.62
CA GLY A 37 16.07 12.49 6.10
C GLY A 37 14.77 13.31 6.18
N GLY A 38 14.87 14.63 6.31
CA GLY A 38 13.70 15.51 6.40
C GLY A 38 12.84 15.16 7.61
N GLY A 39 11.62 14.66 7.36
CA GLY A 39 10.72 14.21 8.42
C GLY A 39 11.15 12.91 9.13
N VAL A 40 12.13 12.18 8.61
CA VAL A 40 12.69 10.96 9.24
C VAL A 40 13.93 11.36 10.04
N GLY A 41 13.70 11.90 11.24
CA GLY A 41 14.75 12.41 12.11
C GLY A 41 15.02 11.52 13.32
N LEU A 42 16.17 11.77 13.96
CA LEU A 42 16.61 11.14 15.19
C LEU A 42 16.87 12.22 16.25
N PHE A 43 16.30 12.03 17.44
CA PHE A 43 16.60 12.82 18.62
C PHE A 43 17.28 11.94 19.66
N GLU A 44 18.41 12.41 20.21
CA GLU A 44 19.16 11.68 21.23
C GLU A 44 19.21 12.51 22.52
N ARG A 45 18.94 11.86 23.65
CA ARG A 45 19.01 12.50 24.97
C ARG A 45 19.24 11.45 26.05
N ASP A 46 20.17 11.73 26.96
CA ASP A 46 20.45 10.91 28.15
C ASP A 46 20.73 9.42 27.82
N GLY A 47 21.35 9.15 26.66
CA GLY A 47 21.63 7.79 26.18
C GLY A 47 20.48 7.11 25.43
N PHE A 48 19.32 7.75 25.33
CA PHE A 48 18.15 7.26 24.60
C PHE A 48 18.08 7.86 23.20
N ARG A 49 17.52 7.08 22.26
CA ARG A 49 17.26 7.46 20.87
C ARG A 49 15.77 7.46 20.62
N PHE A 50 15.28 8.53 19.99
CA PHE A 50 13.88 8.71 19.65
C PHE A 50 13.77 9.04 18.16
N ASP A 51 13.09 8.20 17.41
CA ASP A 51 12.70 8.54 16.04
C ASP A 51 11.65 9.66 16.11
N THR A 52 11.91 10.77 15.43
CA THR A 52 10.97 11.91 15.38
C THR A 52 10.03 11.84 14.17
N GLY A 53 10.22 10.81 13.34
CA GLY A 53 9.47 10.56 12.12
C GLY A 53 8.61 9.29 12.18
N PRO A 54 8.20 8.77 11.02
CA PRO A 54 7.50 7.50 10.93
C PRO A 54 8.34 6.34 11.50
N GLY A 55 7.83 5.65 12.54
CA GLY A 55 8.54 4.54 13.20
C GLY A 55 8.36 3.16 12.54
N LEU A 56 7.57 3.03 11.46
CA LEU A 56 7.31 1.75 10.80
C LEU A 56 7.45 1.86 9.28
N LEU A 57 8.20 0.92 8.71
CA LEU A 57 8.37 0.76 7.26
C LEU A 57 7.28 -0.18 6.70
N ARG A 58 6.12 0.37 6.31
CA ARG A 58 4.96 -0.43 5.89
C ARG A 58 5.12 -1.18 4.56
N LEU A 59 5.77 -0.58 3.57
CA LEU A 59 5.91 -1.14 2.22
C LEU A 59 7.38 -1.22 1.79
N PRO A 60 8.16 -2.19 2.31
CA PRO A 60 9.57 -2.34 1.96
C PRO A 60 9.81 -2.52 0.44
N ALA A 61 8.83 -3.06 -0.28
CA ALA A 61 8.92 -3.26 -1.73
C ALA A 61 9.21 -1.97 -2.51
N VAL A 62 8.68 -0.82 -2.09
CA VAL A 62 8.93 0.48 -2.74
C VAL A 62 10.39 0.89 -2.61
N TYR A 63 10.98 0.64 -1.43
CA TYR A 63 12.39 0.95 -1.17
C TYR A 63 13.32 -0.03 -1.88
N ARG A 64 12.97 -1.33 -1.91
CA ARG A 64 13.71 -2.33 -2.70
C ARG A 64 13.77 -1.94 -4.17
N ASP A 65 12.63 -1.55 -4.75
CA ASP A 65 12.57 -1.07 -6.14
C ASP A 65 13.43 0.18 -6.36
N LEU A 66 13.42 1.13 -5.42
CA LEU A 66 14.30 2.29 -5.47
C LEU A 66 15.77 1.87 -5.51
N PHE A 67 16.21 1.01 -4.58
CA PHE A 67 17.61 0.54 -4.50
C PHE A 67 18.03 -0.21 -5.77
N VAL A 68 17.18 -1.07 -6.31
CA VAL A 68 17.44 -1.76 -7.59
C VAL A 68 17.63 -0.76 -8.75
N LYS A 69 16.88 0.34 -8.74
CA LYS A 69 16.91 1.35 -9.81
C LYS A 69 17.99 2.42 -9.65
N THR A 70 18.56 2.60 -8.46
CA THR A 70 19.50 3.70 -8.18
C THR A 70 20.84 3.28 -7.59
N GLY A 71 20.96 2.06 -7.07
CA GLY A 71 22.12 1.58 -6.32
C GLY A 71 22.83 0.41 -6.99
N LYS A 72 24.03 0.11 -6.47
CA LYS A 72 24.74 -1.16 -6.74
C LYS A 72 24.40 -2.24 -5.71
N GLU A 73 23.94 -1.82 -4.53
CA GLU A 73 23.60 -2.68 -3.39
C GLU A 73 22.08 -2.76 -3.23
N THR A 74 21.59 -3.88 -2.71
CA THR A 74 20.18 -4.03 -2.34
C THR A 74 19.89 -3.32 -1.03
N LEU A 75 18.61 -3.07 -0.76
CA LEU A 75 18.16 -2.46 0.49
C LEU A 75 18.67 -3.26 1.71
N GLU A 76 18.54 -4.59 1.67
CA GLU A 76 18.93 -5.48 2.77
C GLU A 76 20.45 -5.52 3.01
N GLN A 77 21.27 -5.19 2.01
CA GLN A 77 22.71 -5.03 2.19
C GLN A 77 23.07 -3.73 2.93
N THR A 78 22.20 -2.72 2.83
CA THR A 78 22.43 -1.39 3.41
C THR A 78 21.79 -1.25 4.79
N VAL A 79 20.62 -1.86 5.00
CA VAL A 79 19.86 -1.76 6.27
C VAL A 79 19.29 -3.11 6.68
N ARG A 80 19.34 -3.40 7.98
CA ARG A 80 18.66 -4.56 8.56
C ARG A 80 17.17 -4.26 8.69
N LEU A 81 16.34 -5.05 8.02
CA LEU A 81 14.89 -5.03 8.19
C LEU A 81 14.47 -6.15 9.13
N THR A 82 13.72 -5.80 10.18
CA THR A 82 13.12 -6.76 11.10
C THR A 82 11.62 -6.67 10.97
N GLN A 83 10.96 -7.80 10.75
CA GLN A 83 9.50 -7.85 10.75
C GLN A 83 8.99 -7.66 12.18
N VAL A 84 8.05 -6.75 12.37
CA VAL A 84 7.37 -6.53 13.65
C VAL A 84 6.18 -7.48 13.73
N ASP A 85 6.13 -8.30 14.78
CA ASP A 85 5.05 -9.24 15.07
C ASP A 85 4.83 -9.33 16.59
N PRO A 86 3.62 -9.10 17.14
CA PRO A 86 2.38 -8.74 16.43
C PRO A 86 2.48 -7.39 15.72
N ALA A 87 1.73 -7.21 14.63
CA ALA A 87 1.69 -5.94 13.89
C ALA A 87 1.13 -4.80 14.74
N VAL A 88 0.16 -5.13 15.60
CA VAL A 88 -0.46 -4.20 16.55
C VAL A 88 -1.05 -4.98 17.72
N ARG A 89 -1.03 -4.38 18.91
CA ARG A 89 -1.74 -4.87 20.09
C ARG A 89 -2.70 -3.78 20.56
N HIS A 90 -3.98 -4.12 20.71
CA HIS A 90 -5.01 -3.22 21.21
C HIS A 90 -5.33 -3.58 22.66
N LEU A 91 -5.21 -2.59 23.54
CA LEU A 91 -5.57 -2.69 24.96
C LEU A 91 -6.77 -1.78 25.20
N PHE A 92 -7.90 -2.38 25.56
CA PHE A 92 -9.15 -1.67 25.81
C PHE A 92 -9.34 -1.36 27.30
N ALA A 93 -10.18 -0.37 27.60
CA ALA A 93 -10.42 0.09 28.96
C ALA A 93 -11.10 -0.98 29.86
N ASP A 94 -11.81 -1.93 29.26
CA ASP A 94 -12.43 -3.06 29.95
C ASP A 94 -11.46 -4.21 30.25
N GLY A 95 -10.17 -4.06 29.89
CA GLY A 95 -9.14 -5.07 30.05
C GLY A 95 -9.02 -6.03 28.87
N THR A 96 -9.85 -5.90 27.83
CA THR A 96 -9.70 -6.69 26.61
C THR A 96 -8.34 -6.40 25.97
N ASP A 97 -7.63 -7.46 25.61
CA ASP A 97 -6.30 -7.43 25.03
C ASP A 97 -6.29 -8.30 23.78
N VAL A 98 -6.02 -7.68 22.63
CA VAL A 98 -5.96 -8.38 21.35
C VAL A 98 -4.70 -8.01 20.59
N ALA A 99 -3.86 -9.02 20.35
CA ALA A 99 -2.68 -8.92 19.50
C ALA A 99 -3.01 -9.39 18.10
N LEU A 100 -2.94 -8.50 17.12
CA LEU A 100 -3.17 -8.85 15.72
C LEU A 100 -1.83 -9.21 15.06
N PRO A 101 -1.68 -10.44 14.52
CA PRO A 101 -0.45 -10.86 13.89
C PRO A 101 -0.20 -10.09 12.60
N ASN A 102 1.07 -10.01 12.20
CA ASN A 102 1.39 -9.48 10.88
C ASN A 102 1.06 -10.50 9.78
N ALA A 103 0.60 -10.01 8.62
CA ALA A 103 0.43 -10.77 7.37
C ALA A 103 -0.31 -12.13 7.46
N SER A 104 -1.18 -12.32 8.47
CA SER A 104 -1.93 -13.58 8.66
C SER A 104 -3.42 -13.32 8.79
N ARG A 105 -4.18 -13.52 7.71
CA ARG A 105 -5.65 -13.38 7.74
C ARG A 105 -6.28 -14.35 8.73
N ALA A 106 -5.89 -15.63 8.67
CA ALA A 106 -6.40 -16.65 9.59
C ALA A 106 -6.04 -16.33 11.05
N GLY A 107 -4.82 -15.86 11.31
CA GLY A 107 -4.40 -15.46 12.65
C GLY A 107 -5.18 -14.25 13.18
N VAL A 108 -5.54 -13.29 12.33
CA VAL A 108 -6.44 -12.18 12.69
C VAL A 108 -7.82 -12.70 13.09
N LEU A 109 -8.41 -13.64 12.33
CA LEU A 109 -9.72 -14.21 12.68
C LEU A 109 -9.68 -14.91 14.05
N GLN A 110 -8.64 -15.72 14.29
CA GLN A 110 -8.45 -16.42 15.57
C GLN A 110 -8.25 -15.45 16.73
N ALA A 111 -7.45 -14.40 16.56
CA ALA A 111 -7.24 -13.39 17.58
C ALA A 111 -8.53 -12.65 17.95
N LEU A 112 -9.36 -12.33 16.95
CA LEU A 112 -10.64 -11.67 17.16
C LEU A 112 -11.66 -12.59 17.83
N ASP A 113 -11.75 -13.85 17.42
CA ASP A 113 -12.62 -14.84 18.07
C ASP A 113 -12.21 -15.06 19.54
N GLY A 114 -10.90 -15.11 19.81
CA GLY A 114 -10.39 -15.26 21.17
C GLY A 114 -10.70 -14.06 22.07
N ALA A 115 -10.63 -12.84 21.54
CA ALA A 115 -10.85 -11.62 22.31
C ALA A 115 -12.33 -11.22 22.46
N PHE A 116 -13.14 -11.48 21.42
CA PHE A 116 -14.52 -10.98 21.33
C PHE A 116 -15.59 -12.07 21.20
N GLY A 117 -15.19 -13.35 21.32
CA GLY A 117 -16.06 -14.51 21.23
C GLY A 117 -16.23 -15.04 19.80
N ALA A 118 -16.68 -16.29 19.71
CA ALA A 118 -16.79 -17.02 18.45
C ALA A 118 -17.63 -16.27 17.40
N GLY A 119 -17.12 -16.22 16.17
CA GLY A 119 -17.74 -15.57 15.02
C GLY A 119 -17.40 -14.08 14.88
N ALA A 120 -16.64 -13.48 15.80
CA ALA A 120 -16.12 -12.13 15.65
C ALA A 120 -15.13 -12.02 14.49
N GLY A 121 -14.27 -13.03 14.32
CA GLY A 121 -13.39 -13.15 13.17
C GLY A 121 -14.18 -13.15 11.86
N GLU A 122 -15.23 -13.96 11.76
CA GLU A 122 -16.02 -14.04 10.52
C GLU A 122 -16.72 -12.71 10.19
N ARG A 123 -17.31 -12.04 11.17
CA ARG A 123 -17.89 -10.70 10.96
C ARG A 123 -16.85 -9.68 10.48
N TRP A 124 -15.61 -9.78 10.97
CA TRP A 124 -14.49 -8.97 10.48
C TRP A 124 -14.09 -9.33 9.04
N SER A 125 -14.04 -10.62 8.72
CA SER A 125 -13.81 -11.13 7.37
C SER A 125 -14.83 -10.54 6.38
N ASP A 126 -16.11 -10.54 6.74
CA ASP A 126 -17.19 -9.98 5.92
C ASP A 126 -17.06 -8.48 5.73
N LEU A 127 -16.70 -7.74 6.79
CA LEU A 127 -16.42 -6.31 6.70
C LEU A 127 -15.28 -6.02 5.72
N VAL A 128 -14.16 -6.74 5.84
CA VAL A 128 -12.99 -6.56 4.96
C VAL A 128 -13.32 -6.91 3.51
N ASN A 129 -14.14 -7.95 3.28
CA ASN A 129 -14.60 -8.32 1.94
C ASN A 129 -15.48 -7.23 1.32
N ARG A 130 -16.44 -6.67 2.07
CA ARG A 130 -17.25 -5.52 1.60
C ARG A 130 -16.40 -4.28 1.33
N ALA A 131 -15.41 -4.00 2.19
CA ALA A 131 -14.49 -2.88 1.97
C ALA A 131 -13.66 -3.07 0.69
N ARG A 132 -13.30 -4.32 0.34
CA ARG A 132 -12.65 -4.62 -0.92
C ARG A 132 -13.57 -4.36 -2.12
N GLU A 133 -14.84 -4.74 -2.05
CA GLU A 133 -15.80 -4.45 -3.13
C GLU A 133 -15.93 -2.93 -3.36
N ALA A 134 -16.00 -2.15 -2.28
CA ALA A 134 -15.99 -0.69 -2.35
C ALA A 134 -14.69 -0.15 -2.95
N TRP A 135 -13.53 -0.69 -2.55
CA TRP A 135 -12.25 -0.32 -3.14
C TRP A 135 -12.19 -0.63 -4.64
N ASP A 136 -12.59 -1.83 -5.05
CA ASP A 136 -12.53 -2.26 -6.45
C ASP A 136 -13.47 -1.39 -7.33
N ALA A 137 -14.63 -0.99 -6.80
CA ALA A 137 -15.55 -0.06 -7.48
C ALA A 137 -15.02 1.38 -7.55
N THR A 138 -14.28 1.84 -6.53
CA THR A 138 -13.88 3.26 -6.40
C THR A 138 -12.48 3.56 -6.92
N ARG A 139 -11.51 2.64 -6.83
CA ARG A 139 -10.09 2.97 -7.02
C ARG A 139 -9.84 3.61 -8.38
N ARG A 140 -10.44 3.06 -9.43
CA ARG A 140 -10.15 3.48 -10.79
C ARG A 140 -10.84 4.81 -11.14
N PRO A 141 -12.18 4.92 -11.04
CA PRO A 141 -12.87 6.15 -11.43
C PRO A 141 -12.57 7.36 -10.53
N LEU A 142 -12.13 7.14 -9.28
CA LEU A 142 -11.91 8.23 -8.33
C LEU A 142 -10.43 8.49 -8.00
N LEU A 143 -9.55 7.49 -8.03
CA LEU A 143 -8.14 7.64 -7.60
C LEU A 143 -7.14 7.52 -8.74
N GLU A 144 -7.38 6.67 -9.75
CA GLU A 144 -6.43 6.41 -10.84
C GLU A 144 -6.70 7.23 -12.10
N GLU A 145 -7.91 7.78 -12.24
CA GLU A 145 -8.31 8.58 -13.39
C GLU A 145 -8.70 10.01 -12.97
N PRO A 146 -8.48 11.01 -13.83
CA PRO A 146 -8.98 12.36 -13.58
C PRO A 146 -10.50 12.35 -13.41
N LEU A 147 -10.98 13.09 -12.40
CA LEU A 147 -12.41 13.26 -12.17
C LEU A 147 -13.08 13.86 -13.41
N ARG A 148 -14.14 13.20 -13.88
CA ARG A 148 -14.93 13.68 -15.01
C ARG A 148 -15.90 14.75 -14.52
N ALA A 149 -16.14 15.77 -15.35
CA ALA A 149 -17.13 16.80 -15.05
C ALA A 149 -18.55 16.23 -14.95
N ASP A 150 -18.86 15.20 -15.74
CA ASP A 150 -20.10 14.44 -15.62
C ASP A 150 -19.96 13.29 -14.60
N TRP A 151 -20.48 13.53 -13.40
CA TRP A 151 -20.51 12.57 -12.30
C TRP A 151 -21.52 11.44 -12.51
N ARG A 152 -22.46 11.53 -13.47
CA ARG A 152 -23.41 10.44 -13.77
C ARG A 152 -22.70 9.22 -14.37
N ALA A 153 -21.56 9.44 -15.02
CA ALA A 153 -20.70 8.38 -15.55
C ALA A 153 -20.12 7.47 -14.45
N LEU A 154 -20.19 7.87 -13.18
CA LEU A 154 -19.79 7.04 -12.03
C LEU A 154 -20.84 5.97 -11.69
N GLY A 155 -22.12 6.16 -12.08
CA GLY A 155 -23.20 5.24 -11.77
C GLY A 155 -23.25 3.98 -12.64
N SER A 156 -22.51 3.95 -13.74
CA SER A 156 -22.36 2.80 -14.64
C SER A 156 -20.95 2.24 -14.57
N ASP A 157 -20.77 0.96 -14.89
CA ASP A 157 -19.43 0.39 -15.08
C ASP A 157 -18.75 1.08 -16.28
N PRO A 158 -17.70 1.89 -16.08
CA PRO A 158 -17.05 2.59 -17.18
C PRO A 158 -16.23 1.64 -18.07
N TYR A 159 -16.04 0.39 -17.64
CA TYR A 159 -15.28 -0.64 -18.34
C TYR A 159 -16.03 -1.98 -18.30
N PRO A 160 -17.20 -2.09 -18.95
CA PRO A 160 -17.91 -3.35 -19.02
C PRO A 160 -16.96 -4.42 -19.52
N ALA A 161 -16.81 -5.50 -18.76
CA ALA A 161 -16.05 -6.65 -19.21
C ALA A 161 -16.53 -7.00 -20.62
N ALA A 162 -15.62 -6.99 -21.59
CA ALA A 162 -15.98 -7.28 -22.98
C ALA A 162 -16.78 -8.57 -23.00
N ALA A 163 -18.00 -8.51 -23.55
CA ALA A 163 -18.84 -9.69 -23.66
C ALA A 163 -18.01 -10.80 -24.32
N PRO A 164 -17.99 -12.02 -23.77
CA PRO A 164 -17.21 -13.09 -24.36
C PRO A 164 -17.62 -13.21 -25.82
N ALA A 165 -16.65 -13.01 -26.73
CA ALA A 165 -16.89 -13.13 -28.17
C ALA A 165 -17.61 -14.45 -28.40
N ARG A 166 -18.77 -14.41 -29.09
CA ARG A 166 -19.56 -15.60 -29.40
C ARG A 166 -18.65 -16.64 -30.04
N ARG A 167 -18.21 -17.63 -29.25
CA ARG A 167 -17.40 -18.74 -29.76
C ARG A 167 -18.27 -19.45 -30.78
N GLY A 168 -17.78 -19.53 -32.02
CA GLY A 168 -18.43 -20.28 -33.08
C GLY A 168 -18.70 -21.74 -32.68
N TRP A 169 -19.53 -22.40 -33.48
CA TRP A 169 -20.21 -23.69 -33.27
C TRP A 169 -19.37 -24.85 -32.64
N PHE A 170 -18.04 -24.76 -32.60
CA PHE A 170 -17.15 -25.77 -32.03
C PHE A 170 -16.66 -25.50 -30.59
N GLY A 171 -17.08 -24.41 -29.93
CA GLY A 171 -16.55 -23.99 -28.62
C GLY A 171 -17.06 -24.75 -27.38
N GLY A 172 -17.93 -25.76 -27.55
CA GLY A 172 -18.73 -26.35 -26.48
C GLY A 172 -18.05 -27.35 -25.53
N LEU A 173 -16.85 -27.85 -25.84
CA LEU A 173 -16.27 -28.95 -25.04
C LEU A 173 -15.40 -28.54 -23.84
N PHE A 174 -15.04 -27.25 -23.70
CA PHE A 174 -14.17 -26.80 -22.60
C PHE A 174 -14.71 -25.60 -21.81
N ALA A 175 -15.97 -25.23 -21.98
CA ALA A 175 -16.59 -24.16 -21.21
C ALA A 175 -17.06 -24.67 -19.84
N ARG A 176 -16.13 -25.01 -18.93
CA ARG A 176 -16.47 -25.12 -17.51
C ARG A 176 -16.61 -23.70 -16.95
N GLY A 177 -17.81 -23.46 -16.39
CA GLY A 177 -18.30 -22.17 -15.93
C GLY A 177 -17.36 -21.44 -14.98
N GLY A 178 -17.26 -20.14 -15.22
CA GLY A 178 -16.46 -19.20 -14.47
C GLY A 178 -16.38 -17.92 -15.28
N GLY A 179 -17.52 -17.25 -15.47
CA GLY A 179 -17.50 -15.87 -15.96
C GLY A 179 -16.57 -15.06 -15.06
N ARG A 180 -15.71 -14.21 -15.63
CA ARG A 180 -14.88 -13.32 -14.82
C ARG A 180 -15.79 -12.53 -13.87
N PRO A 181 -15.45 -12.44 -12.58
CA PRO A 181 -16.27 -11.69 -11.63
C PRO A 181 -16.43 -10.25 -12.14
N ARG A 182 -17.69 -9.82 -12.25
CA ARG A 182 -18.06 -8.43 -12.56
C ARG A 182 -17.57 -7.55 -11.42
N VAL A 183 -16.93 -6.43 -11.74
CA VAL A 183 -16.61 -5.40 -10.75
C VAL A 183 -17.91 -4.62 -10.48
N PRO A 184 -18.35 -4.47 -9.22
CA PRO A 184 -19.56 -3.73 -8.92
C PRO A 184 -19.39 -2.24 -9.27
N SER A 185 -20.46 -1.59 -9.72
CA SER A 185 -20.47 -0.14 -9.97
C SER A 185 -20.53 0.65 -8.67
N LEU A 186 -20.20 1.94 -8.71
CA LEU A 186 -20.33 2.81 -7.53
C LEU A 186 -21.77 2.88 -7.02
N ALA A 187 -22.76 2.76 -7.90
CA ALA A 187 -24.17 2.74 -7.50
C ALA A 187 -24.57 1.43 -6.79
N GLU A 188 -23.85 0.33 -7.02
CA GLU A 188 -24.12 -0.97 -6.38
C GLU A 188 -23.48 -1.08 -4.98
N VAL A 189 -22.47 -0.26 -4.69
CA VAL A 189 -21.75 -0.28 -3.39
C VAL A 189 -22.09 0.91 -2.49
N ALA A 190 -22.77 1.94 -3.00
CA ALA A 190 -23.26 3.09 -2.23
C ALA A 190 -24.52 2.74 -1.43
#